data_AF-A0A0E3PKZ1-F1
#
_entry.id   AF-A0A0E3PKZ1-F1
#
_cell.length_a   1.000
_cell.length_b   1.000
_cell.length_c   1.000
_cell.angle_alpha   90.00
_cell.angle_beta   90.00
_cell.angle_gamma   90.00
#
_symmetry.space_group_name_H-M   'P 1'
#
loop_
_entity.id
_entity.type
_entity.pdbx_description
1 polymer ?
#
loop_
_entity_poly.entity_id
_entity_poly.type
_entity_poly.pdbx_seq_one_letter_code
_entity_poly.pdbx_strand_id
1 'polypeptide(L)'
;MFTVETSGLKGITSFTTYDSGELHECKLNEYNLIRTKYGDLVPQYGDPGVRKKQLKTLSFYKSGKIKNISLEQQTEINTSIGTFPAELVTFFEDGSLNSLFPLNGQISGFWSEEEEGALAQKYDFTFPFGSFSAKIIGLRFYPDGKVRSLILWPNERIIIDTPAGKIPIRVGFKLYEDGSIESAEPAKPVPVETPIGTINAYDANALGIEADKNSLGFDRNGRLTTLSTFDIFSVKTGSGEKRVTFPKLKPGLTDDYEKVPIKLHFGEDSVTIDDGKQANEYRISDTTFKITGGDYTEQTSCGDCAQCKICF
;
A
#
# COMPACT_ATOMS: atom_id res chain seq x y z
N MET A 1 3.66 19.78 35.20
CA MET A 1 3.41 21.10 34.57
C MET A 1 3.35 20.82 33.08
N PHE A 2 2.13 20.75 32.52
CA PHE A 2 1.89 20.23 31.18
C PHE A 2 1.98 21.36 30.17
N THR A 3 2.99 21.33 29.31
CA THR A 3 3.10 22.23 28.15
C THR A 3 2.83 21.41 26.91
N VAL A 4 1.56 21.25 26.57
CA VAL A 4 1.18 21.11 25.17
C VAL A 4 0.82 22.52 24.74
N GLU A 5 1.47 23.07 23.72
CA GLU A 5 0.95 24.25 23.03
C GLU A 5 -0.33 23.83 22.27
N THR A 6 -1.43 23.66 23.02
CA THR A 6 -2.81 23.65 22.54
C THR A 6 -3.34 25.07 22.30
N SER A 7 -2.45 26.08 22.38
CA SER A 7 -2.71 27.50 22.28
C SER A 7 -3.26 27.86 20.89
N GLY A 8 -4.55 27.60 20.68
CA GLY A 8 -5.27 27.99 19.48
C GLY A 8 -6.36 27.01 19.03
N LEU A 9 -6.30 25.75 19.46
CA LEU A 9 -7.34 24.76 19.10
C LEU A 9 -8.58 24.96 19.98
N LYS A 10 -9.72 25.14 19.32
CA LYS A 10 -11.02 25.37 19.96
C LYS A 10 -11.90 24.13 19.87
N GLY A 11 -12.78 23.95 20.85
CA GLY A 11 -13.80 22.90 20.79
C GLY A 11 -13.28 21.47 20.89
N ILE A 12 -12.20 21.20 21.65
CA ILE A 12 -11.75 19.82 21.86
C ILE A 12 -12.79 19.06 22.68
N THR A 13 -13.43 18.05 22.10
CA THR A 13 -14.47 17.24 22.76
C THR A 13 -13.95 15.91 23.31
N SER A 14 -12.89 15.39 22.72
CA SER A 14 -12.20 14.17 23.19
C SER A 14 -10.77 14.16 22.68
N PHE A 15 -9.88 13.53 23.43
CA PHE A 15 -8.48 13.39 23.03
C PHE A 15 -7.82 12.15 23.64
N THR A 16 -6.69 11.75 23.07
CA THR A 16 -5.76 10.78 23.65
C THR A 16 -4.38 11.42 23.80
N THR A 17 -3.54 10.83 24.65
CA THR A 17 -2.15 11.28 24.88
C THR A 17 -1.19 10.14 24.64
N TYR A 18 0.07 10.48 24.39
CA TYR A 18 1.17 9.54 24.52
C TYR A 18 1.40 9.19 26.00
N ASP A 19 2.12 8.10 26.28
CA ASP A 19 2.49 7.71 27.66
C ASP A 19 3.26 8.83 28.40
N SER A 20 3.96 9.69 27.64
CA SER A 20 4.68 10.87 28.14
C SER A 20 3.79 12.09 28.40
N GLY A 21 2.50 12.02 28.06
CA GLY A 21 1.47 13.01 28.39
C GLY A 21 1.17 14.05 27.30
N GLU A 22 1.92 14.07 26.20
CA GLU A 22 1.67 14.97 25.07
C GLU A 22 0.42 14.56 24.29
N LEU A 23 -0.30 15.54 23.73
CA LEU A 23 -1.48 15.31 22.92
C LEU A 23 -1.15 14.42 21.72
N HIS A 24 -1.89 13.32 21.56
CA HIS A 24 -1.69 12.38 20.48
C HIS A 24 -2.74 12.56 19.40
N GLU A 25 -4.02 12.53 19.77
CA GLU A 25 -5.16 12.67 18.85
C GLU A 25 -6.26 13.48 19.51
N CYS A 26 -7.04 14.23 18.73
CA CYS A 26 -8.23 14.91 19.25
C CYS A 26 -9.38 14.96 18.24
N LYS A 27 -10.60 15.17 18.77
CA LYS A 27 -11.81 15.55 18.02
C LYS A 27 -12.17 16.99 18.34
N LEU A 28 -12.80 17.65 17.36
CA LEU A 28 -13.20 19.05 17.45
C LEU A 28 -14.72 19.17 17.26
N ASN A 29 -15.37 20.12 17.94
CA ASN A 29 -16.75 20.55 17.66
C ASN A 29 -16.85 22.03 17.25
N GLU A 30 -15.72 22.72 17.13
CA GLU A 30 -15.64 24.10 16.67
C GLU A 30 -14.71 24.22 15.46
N TYR A 31 -14.95 25.27 14.67
CA TYR A 31 -14.11 25.62 13.53
C TYR A 31 -12.67 25.94 13.98
N ASN A 32 -11.71 25.36 13.26
CA ASN A 32 -10.29 25.64 13.41
C ASN A 32 -9.64 25.80 12.04
N LEU A 33 -8.67 26.70 11.93
CA LEU A 33 -7.93 26.95 10.69
C LEU A 33 -6.45 26.65 10.90
N ILE A 34 -5.94 25.65 10.20
CA ILE A 34 -4.54 25.24 10.25
C ILE A 34 -3.82 25.79 9.03
N ARG A 35 -2.87 26.71 9.23
CA ARG A 35 -2.07 27.26 8.14
C ARG A 35 -0.88 26.35 7.85
N THR A 36 -0.74 25.92 6.61
CA THR A 36 0.37 25.10 6.15
C THR A 36 0.98 25.67 4.87
N LYS A 37 2.15 25.18 4.46
CA LYS A 37 2.72 25.51 3.15
C LYS A 37 1.89 24.96 1.97
N TYR A 38 0.93 24.09 2.26
CA TYR A 38 0.01 23.50 1.28
C TYR A 38 -1.36 24.20 1.28
N GLY A 39 -1.49 25.32 2.00
CA GLY A 39 -2.71 26.09 2.10
C GLY A 39 -3.33 26.07 3.50
N ASP A 40 -4.48 26.71 3.57
CA ASP A 40 -5.31 26.80 4.77
C ASP A 40 -6.22 25.58 4.86
N LEU A 41 -6.02 24.78 5.91
CA LEU A 41 -6.68 23.49 6.09
C LEU A 41 -7.65 23.56 7.27
N VAL A 42 -8.90 23.18 7.02
CA VAL A 42 -9.97 23.15 8.02
C VAL A 42 -10.19 21.70 8.45
N PRO A 43 -9.83 21.32 9.68
CA PRO A 43 -10.10 19.98 10.19
C PRO A 43 -11.60 19.76 10.40
N GLN A 44 -12.06 18.51 10.33
CA GLN A 44 -13.44 18.13 10.63
C GLN A 44 -13.88 18.59 12.02
N TYR A 45 -15.10 19.09 12.12
CA TYR A 45 -15.69 19.43 13.42
C TYR A 45 -17.19 19.14 13.44
N GLY A 46 -17.71 18.82 14.61
CA GLY A 46 -19.14 18.54 14.79
C GLY A 46 -19.51 17.09 14.48
N ASP A 47 -20.72 16.87 13.97
CA ASP A 47 -21.23 15.53 13.66
C ASP A 47 -20.73 15.07 12.27
N PRO A 48 -19.91 14.00 12.20
CA PRO A 48 -19.36 13.48 10.95
C PRO A 48 -20.40 12.72 10.10
N GLY A 49 -21.61 12.48 10.61
CA GLY A 49 -22.64 11.70 9.92
C GLY A 49 -22.22 10.24 9.72
N VAL A 50 -22.80 9.58 8.71
CA VAL A 50 -22.60 8.14 8.44
C VAL A 50 -21.32 7.85 7.65
N ARG A 51 -20.83 8.81 6.85
CA ARG A 51 -19.69 8.64 5.95
C ARG A 51 -18.36 9.02 6.58
N LYS A 52 -18.25 10.14 7.30
CA LYS A 52 -16.94 10.63 7.76
C LYS A 52 -16.47 9.85 8.99
N LYS A 53 -15.15 9.66 9.10
CA LYS A 53 -14.54 8.93 10.22
C LYS A 53 -14.70 9.67 11.54
N GLN A 54 -15.33 9.00 12.51
CA GLN A 54 -15.62 9.56 13.82
C GLN A 54 -14.41 9.71 14.74
N LEU A 55 -13.31 8.97 14.53
CA LEU A 55 -12.34 8.70 15.59
C LEU A 55 -11.18 9.72 15.68
N LYS A 56 -10.78 10.40 14.58
CA LYS A 56 -9.50 11.15 14.52
C LYS A 56 -9.58 12.36 13.59
N THR A 57 -9.89 13.53 14.14
CA THR A 57 -9.86 14.79 13.37
C THR A 57 -8.42 15.26 13.14
N LEU A 58 -7.65 15.35 14.23
CA LEU A 58 -6.24 15.73 14.22
C LEU A 58 -5.44 14.67 14.97
N SER A 59 -4.22 14.42 14.51
CA SER A 59 -3.19 13.81 15.34
C SER A 59 -1.88 14.57 15.28
N PHE A 60 -1.04 14.31 16.27
CA PHE A 60 0.22 15.00 16.46
C PHE A 60 1.35 14.01 16.66
N TYR A 61 2.57 14.44 16.37
CA TYR A 61 3.79 13.81 16.85
C TYR A 61 3.99 14.16 18.33
N LYS A 62 4.91 13.45 19.02
CA LYS A 62 5.29 13.79 20.40
C LYS A 62 5.80 15.23 20.54
N SER A 63 6.39 15.79 19.49
CA SER A 63 6.80 17.20 19.45
C SER A 63 5.64 18.20 19.43
N GLY A 64 4.38 17.74 19.35
CA GLY A 64 3.20 18.58 19.19
C GLY A 64 2.93 19.03 17.75
N LYS A 65 3.83 18.72 16.81
CA LYS A 65 3.61 19.01 15.39
C LYS A 65 2.51 18.14 14.80
N ILE A 66 1.74 18.71 13.88
CA ILE A 66 0.62 18.01 13.23
C ILE A 66 1.15 16.85 12.39
N LYS A 67 0.52 15.69 12.58
CA LYS A 67 0.81 14.45 11.85
C LYS A 67 -0.31 14.10 10.87
N ASN A 68 -1.57 14.35 11.20
CA ASN A 68 -2.69 14.20 10.28
C ASN A 68 -3.79 15.23 10.48
N ILE A 69 -4.53 15.50 9.40
CA ILE A 69 -5.73 16.32 9.39
C ILE A 69 -6.78 15.62 8.54
N SER A 70 -7.85 15.13 9.16
CA SER A 70 -9.10 14.80 8.47
C SER A 70 -9.82 16.11 8.16
N LEU A 71 -10.02 16.43 6.89
CA LEU A 71 -10.50 17.72 6.42
C LEU A 71 -12.03 17.77 6.41
N GLU A 72 -12.58 18.93 6.79
CA GLU A 72 -14.03 19.15 6.85
C GLU A 72 -14.67 19.09 5.46
N GLN A 73 -13.98 19.64 4.47
CA GLN A 73 -14.34 19.58 3.08
C GLN A 73 -13.14 19.10 2.27
N GLN A 74 -13.42 18.46 1.14
CA GLN A 74 -12.39 18.12 0.17
C GLN A 74 -11.68 19.41 -0.26
N THR A 75 -10.36 19.46 -0.03
CA THR A 75 -9.55 20.66 -0.24
C THR A 75 -8.44 20.35 -1.25
N GLU A 76 -8.19 21.28 -2.19
CA GLU A 76 -7.13 21.14 -3.18
C GLU A 76 -5.74 21.27 -2.53
N ILE A 77 -4.86 20.31 -2.82
CA ILE A 77 -3.48 20.25 -2.35
C ILE A 77 -2.56 20.30 -3.55
N ASN A 78 -1.70 21.33 -3.60
CA ASN A 78 -0.67 21.45 -4.63
C ASN A 78 0.50 20.51 -4.33
N THR A 79 0.86 19.67 -5.29
CA THR A 79 1.97 18.70 -5.20
C THR A 79 2.94 18.85 -6.37
N SER A 80 4.05 18.13 -6.32
CA SER A 80 5.05 18.10 -7.40
C SER A 80 4.53 17.51 -8.72
N ILE A 81 3.43 16.74 -8.67
CA ILE A 81 2.85 16.07 -9.84
C ILE A 81 1.44 16.58 -10.18
N GLY A 82 1.05 17.73 -9.64
CA GLY A 82 -0.24 18.36 -9.90
C GLY A 82 -1.02 18.71 -8.64
N THR A 83 -2.23 19.22 -8.84
CA THR A 83 -3.15 19.59 -7.77
C THR A 83 -4.17 18.48 -7.60
N PHE A 84 -4.30 17.98 -6.37
CA PHE A 84 -5.23 16.90 -6.06
C PHE A 84 -6.15 17.30 -4.92
N PRO A 85 -7.44 16.98 -5.00
CA PRO A 85 -8.31 17.10 -3.84
C PRO A 85 -7.86 16.13 -2.73
N ALA A 86 -8.11 16.49 -1.48
CA ALA A 86 -7.90 15.62 -0.33
C ALA A 86 -9.00 15.80 0.72
N GLU A 87 -9.44 14.69 1.32
CA GLU A 87 -10.23 14.65 2.55
C GLU A 87 -9.38 14.25 3.77
N LEU A 88 -8.17 13.73 3.53
CA LEU A 88 -7.17 13.46 4.55
C LEU A 88 -5.79 13.80 4.02
N VAL A 89 -5.03 14.53 4.83
CA VAL A 89 -3.61 14.77 4.59
C VAL A 89 -2.80 14.35 5.81
N THR A 90 -1.61 13.84 5.57
CA THR A 90 -0.64 13.49 6.61
C THR A 90 0.69 14.16 6.33
N PHE A 91 1.42 14.43 7.39
CA PHE A 91 2.67 15.17 7.33
C PHE A 91 3.80 14.36 7.95
N PHE A 92 5.02 14.62 7.49
CA PHE A 92 6.22 14.31 8.24
C PHE A 92 6.38 15.34 9.38
N GLU A 93 7.25 15.02 10.34
CA GLU A 93 7.48 15.89 11.50
C GLU A 93 8.18 17.21 11.13
N ASP A 94 8.74 17.36 9.94
CA ASP A 94 9.23 18.66 9.43
C ASP A 94 8.12 19.52 8.80
N GLY A 95 6.89 19.01 8.70
CA GLY A 95 5.75 19.67 8.07
C GLY A 95 5.66 19.49 6.55
N SER A 96 6.56 18.71 5.94
CA SER A 96 6.37 18.25 4.56
C SER A 96 5.22 17.25 4.45
N LEU A 97 4.56 17.22 3.30
CA LEU A 97 3.46 16.31 3.02
C LEU A 97 4.00 14.88 2.94
N ASN A 98 3.38 13.96 3.68
CA ASN A 98 3.69 12.54 3.65
C ASN A 98 2.70 11.80 2.77
N SER A 99 1.40 12.05 2.95
CA SER A 99 0.37 11.45 2.11
C SER A 99 -0.82 12.38 1.94
N LEU A 100 -1.53 12.20 0.82
CA LEU A 100 -2.88 12.73 0.62
C LEU A 100 -3.82 11.62 0.16
N PHE A 101 -5.08 11.73 0.55
CA PHE A 101 -6.15 10.81 0.18
C PHE A 101 -7.33 11.63 -0.35
N PRO A 102 -7.71 11.49 -1.64
CA PRO A 102 -8.84 12.22 -2.21
C PRO A 102 -10.15 12.00 -1.47
N LEU A 103 -10.32 10.80 -0.93
CA LEU A 103 -11.47 10.40 -0.11
C LEU A 103 -11.00 9.76 1.20
N ASN A 104 -11.78 9.93 2.27
CA ASN A 104 -11.49 9.39 3.60
C ASN A 104 -12.78 8.89 4.31
N GLY A 105 -13.71 8.32 3.55
CA GLY A 105 -14.91 7.71 4.10
C GLY A 105 -14.62 6.54 5.04
N GLN A 106 -15.53 6.35 6.00
CA GLN A 106 -15.57 5.22 6.91
C GLN A 106 -16.43 4.13 6.29
N ILE A 107 -15.81 3.05 5.83
CA ILE A 107 -16.56 1.87 5.40
C ILE A 107 -17.22 1.24 6.63
N SER A 108 -18.54 1.02 6.55
CA SER A 108 -19.38 0.52 7.65
C SER A 108 -20.62 -0.19 7.10
N GLY A 109 -21.48 -0.73 7.97
CA GLY A 109 -22.77 -1.28 7.55
C GLY A 109 -23.74 -0.27 6.93
N PHE A 110 -23.44 1.02 6.97
CA PHE A 110 -24.25 2.10 6.39
C PHE A 110 -23.54 2.86 5.27
N TRP A 111 -22.30 2.49 4.94
CA TRP A 111 -21.51 3.10 3.88
C TRP A 111 -20.52 2.08 3.31
N SER A 112 -20.78 1.60 2.09
CA SER A 112 -20.01 0.52 1.47
C SER A 112 -18.78 1.03 0.70
N GLU A 113 -17.89 0.10 0.34
CA GLU A 113 -16.74 0.41 -0.54
C GLU A 113 -17.20 0.85 -1.93
N GLU A 114 -18.28 0.25 -2.45
CA GLU A 114 -18.89 0.62 -3.73
C GLU A 114 -19.45 2.04 -3.69
N GLU A 115 -20.13 2.41 -2.61
CA GLU A 115 -20.66 3.77 -2.41
C GLU A 115 -19.52 4.80 -2.35
N GLU A 116 -18.44 4.50 -1.62
CA GLU A 116 -17.26 5.36 -1.60
C GLU A 116 -16.59 5.44 -2.98
N GLY A 117 -16.49 4.31 -3.68
CA GLY A 117 -15.90 4.21 -5.01
C GLY A 117 -16.67 4.96 -6.09
N ALA A 118 -17.98 5.17 -5.90
CA ALA A 118 -18.80 6.00 -6.77
C ALA A 118 -18.41 7.49 -6.69
N LEU A 119 -17.86 7.95 -5.56
CA LEU A 119 -17.34 9.31 -5.39
C LEU A 119 -15.92 9.50 -5.93
N ALA A 120 -15.17 8.40 -6.09
CA ALA A 120 -13.78 8.46 -6.51
C ALA A 120 -13.66 8.93 -7.97
N GLN A 121 -12.84 9.97 -8.19
CA GLN A 121 -12.57 10.54 -9.51
C GLN A 121 -11.33 9.91 -10.14
N LYS A 122 -11.28 9.94 -11.47
CA LYS A 122 -10.07 9.59 -12.22
C LYS A 122 -9.16 10.80 -12.35
N TYR A 123 -7.87 10.55 -12.24
CA TYR A 123 -6.83 11.54 -12.47
C TYR A 123 -5.85 11.01 -13.51
N ASP A 124 -5.28 11.91 -14.29
CA ASP A 124 -4.27 11.59 -15.28
C ASP A 124 -2.88 11.71 -14.66
N PHE A 125 -2.07 10.69 -14.87
CA PHE A 125 -0.71 10.61 -14.37
C PHE A 125 0.27 10.40 -15.51
N THR A 126 1.42 11.05 -15.40
CA THR A 126 2.56 10.84 -16.31
C THR A 126 3.81 10.59 -15.49
N PHE A 127 4.39 9.41 -15.68
CA PHE A 127 5.66 8.99 -15.10
C PHE A 127 6.62 8.54 -16.22
N PRO A 128 7.93 8.41 -15.95
CA PRO A 128 8.89 7.92 -16.95
C PRO A 128 8.55 6.54 -17.53
N PHE A 129 7.77 5.74 -16.79
CA PHE A 129 7.36 4.37 -17.14
C PHE A 129 5.93 4.27 -17.72
N GLY A 130 5.31 5.40 -18.06
CA GLY A 130 4.00 5.40 -18.73
C GLY A 130 3.09 6.55 -18.31
N SER A 131 2.00 6.69 -19.06
CA SER A 131 0.90 7.60 -18.72
C SER A 131 -0.41 6.82 -18.66
N PHE A 132 -1.24 7.13 -17.66
CA PHE A 132 -2.49 6.43 -17.42
C PHE A 132 -3.49 7.32 -16.69
N SER A 133 -4.78 6.97 -16.79
CA SER A 133 -5.87 7.62 -16.07
C SER A 133 -6.49 6.62 -15.10
N ALA A 134 -6.49 6.95 -13.80
CA ALA A 134 -6.90 6.00 -12.75
C ALA A 134 -7.57 6.69 -11.57
N LYS A 135 -8.46 5.94 -10.90
CA LYS A 135 -8.92 6.25 -9.54
C LYS A 135 -7.84 5.82 -8.56
N ILE A 136 -7.62 6.63 -7.51
CA ILE A 136 -6.62 6.35 -6.48
C ILE A 136 -7.25 6.38 -5.09
N ILE A 137 -6.70 5.57 -4.18
CA ILE A 137 -6.93 5.71 -2.73
C ILE A 137 -6.07 6.87 -2.21
N GLY A 138 -4.82 6.95 -2.64
CA GLY A 138 -3.93 8.01 -2.16
C GLY A 138 -2.57 8.03 -2.84
N LEU A 139 -1.88 9.15 -2.60
CA LEU A 139 -0.48 9.37 -2.98
C LEU A 139 0.35 9.49 -1.72
N ARG A 140 1.56 8.94 -1.74
CA ARG A 140 2.57 9.12 -0.71
C ARG A 140 3.79 9.81 -1.29
N PHE A 141 4.49 10.55 -0.46
CA PHE A 141 5.61 11.39 -0.84
C PHE A 141 6.83 11.12 0.04
N TYR A 142 8.00 11.44 -0.50
CA TYR A 142 9.21 11.67 0.27
C TYR A 142 9.20 13.07 0.90
N PRO A 143 10.02 13.35 1.93
CA PRO A 143 10.08 14.67 2.56
C PRO A 143 10.42 15.82 1.59
N ASP A 144 11.15 15.52 0.51
CA ASP A 144 11.46 16.47 -0.56
C ASP A 144 10.29 16.77 -1.51
N GLY A 145 9.14 16.09 -1.31
CA GLY A 145 7.91 16.28 -2.07
C GLY A 145 7.79 15.43 -3.34
N LYS A 146 8.79 14.57 -3.64
CA LYS A 146 8.67 13.62 -4.75
C LYS A 146 7.72 12.49 -4.41
N VAL A 147 7.06 11.93 -5.42
CA VAL A 147 6.14 10.81 -5.24
C VAL A 147 6.93 9.57 -4.82
N ARG A 148 6.50 8.96 -3.72
CA ARG A 148 7.01 7.68 -3.21
C ARG A 148 6.13 6.52 -3.64
N SER A 149 4.81 6.68 -3.61
CA SER A 149 3.90 5.63 -4.06
C SER A 149 2.54 6.15 -4.46
N LEU A 150 1.88 5.40 -5.33
CA LEU A 150 0.52 5.61 -5.77
C LEU A 150 -0.28 4.35 -5.46
N ILE A 151 -1.39 4.50 -4.75
CA ILE A 151 -2.28 3.41 -4.36
C ILE A 151 -3.55 3.53 -5.21
N LEU A 152 -3.82 2.51 -6.02
CA LEU A 152 -4.98 2.43 -6.89
C LEU A 152 -6.24 2.15 -6.08
N TRP A 153 -7.37 2.65 -6.59
CA TRP A 153 -8.68 2.25 -6.08
C TRP A 153 -8.90 0.74 -6.27
N PRO A 154 -9.63 0.04 -5.37
CA PRO A 154 -9.98 -1.35 -5.58
C PRO A 154 -10.61 -1.56 -6.97
N ASN A 155 -10.26 -2.69 -7.61
CA ASN A 155 -10.65 -3.04 -8.98
C ASN A 155 -10.15 -2.13 -10.11
N GLU A 156 -9.49 -0.99 -9.82
CA GLU A 156 -8.80 -0.20 -10.85
C GLU A 156 -7.58 -0.98 -11.35
N ARG A 157 -7.29 -0.87 -12.66
CA ARG A 157 -6.16 -1.54 -13.30
C ARG A 157 -5.46 -0.57 -14.23
N ILE A 158 -4.13 -0.54 -14.17
CA ILE A 158 -3.28 0.22 -15.09
C ILE A 158 -2.25 -0.72 -15.71
N ILE A 159 -1.64 -0.30 -16.82
CA ILE A 159 -0.50 -1.01 -17.42
C ILE A 159 0.67 -0.04 -17.41
N ILE A 160 1.81 -0.50 -16.89
CA ILE A 160 3.04 0.29 -16.82
C ILE A 160 4.24 -0.49 -17.37
N ASP A 161 5.24 0.25 -17.86
CA ASP A 161 6.53 -0.31 -18.27
C ASP A 161 7.43 -0.52 -17.05
N THR A 162 7.60 -1.76 -16.63
CA THR A 162 8.55 -2.12 -15.57
C THR A 162 9.86 -2.64 -16.15
N PRO A 163 10.95 -2.73 -15.36
CA PRO A 163 12.15 -3.42 -15.80
C PRO A 163 11.93 -4.89 -16.18
N ALA A 164 10.87 -5.53 -15.66
CA ALA A 164 10.45 -6.89 -16.03
C ALA A 164 9.48 -6.94 -17.23
N GLY A 165 9.25 -5.81 -17.92
CA GLY A 165 8.36 -5.69 -19.06
C GLY A 165 7.05 -4.94 -18.74
N LYS A 166 6.09 -5.00 -19.67
CA LYS A 166 4.77 -4.38 -19.53
C LYS A 166 3.87 -5.20 -18.62
N ILE A 167 3.48 -4.64 -17.48
CA ILE A 167 2.77 -5.37 -16.44
C ILE A 167 1.45 -4.66 -16.09
N PRO A 168 0.31 -5.39 -16.06
CA PRO A 168 -0.93 -4.88 -15.51
C PRO A 168 -0.84 -4.85 -13.97
N ILE A 169 -1.26 -3.75 -13.34
CA ILE A 169 -1.11 -3.49 -11.88
C ILE A 169 -2.48 -3.34 -11.22
N ARG A 170 -2.65 -3.85 -9.97
CA ARG A 170 -3.93 -3.78 -9.21
C ARG A 170 -3.92 -2.99 -7.90
N VAL A 171 -2.82 -2.98 -7.15
CA VAL A 171 -2.72 -2.23 -5.87
C VAL A 171 -2.06 -0.88 -6.08
N GLY A 172 -1.03 -0.84 -6.92
CA GLY A 172 -0.23 0.36 -7.13
C GLY A 172 1.24 0.01 -7.28
N PHE A 173 2.08 1.02 -7.05
CA PHE A 173 3.52 0.90 -7.15
C PHE A 173 4.22 1.86 -6.18
N LYS A 174 5.47 1.53 -5.89
CA LYS A 174 6.41 2.35 -5.13
C LYS A 174 7.56 2.77 -6.05
N LEU A 175 8.04 3.99 -5.86
CA LEU A 175 9.10 4.62 -6.63
C LEU A 175 10.28 4.96 -5.73
N TYR A 176 11.47 4.95 -6.31
CA TYR A 176 12.62 5.65 -5.77
C TYR A 176 12.48 7.17 -5.94
N GLU A 177 13.29 7.94 -5.21
CA GLU A 177 13.33 9.40 -5.31
C GLU A 177 13.74 9.94 -6.69
N ASP A 178 14.28 9.11 -7.58
CA ASP A 178 14.56 9.49 -8.99
C ASP A 178 13.38 9.22 -9.93
N GLY A 179 12.28 8.67 -9.40
CA GLY A 179 11.06 8.32 -10.14
C GLY A 179 11.11 6.95 -10.81
N SER A 180 12.21 6.19 -10.68
CA SER A 180 12.25 4.79 -11.13
C SER A 180 11.40 3.89 -10.23
N ILE A 181 10.88 2.79 -10.79
CA ILE A 181 10.04 1.84 -10.05
C ILE A 181 10.90 1.06 -9.06
N GLU A 182 10.54 1.14 -7.78
CA GLU A 182 11.10 0.30 -6.72
C GLU A 182 10.32 -1.01 -6.59
N SER A 183 8.98 -0.95 -6.64
CA SER A 183 8.15 -2.16 -6.57
C SER A 183 6.77 -1.95 -7.18
N ALA A 184 6.12 -3.02 -7.64
CA ALA A 184 4.78 -2.97 -8.23
C ALA A 184 4.03 -4.31 -8.05
N GLU A 185 2.71 -4.25 -7.84
CA GLU A 185 1.88 -5.46 -7.63
C GLU A 185 1.12 -5.85 -8.92
N PRO A 186 1.46 -7.00 -9.53
CA PRO A 186 0.75 -7.49 -10.70
C PRO A 186 -0.74 -7.71 -10.44
N ALA A 187 -1.55 -7.46 -11.46
CA ALA A 187 -3.01 -7.64 -11.41
C ALA A 187 -3.44 -9.11 -11.47
N LYS A 188 -2.53 -9.98 -11.88
CA LYS A 188 -2.68 -11.42 -12.07
C LYS A 188 -1.27 -12.03 -12.10
N PRO A 189 -1.13 -13.36 -12.04
CA PRO A 189 0.16 -14.01 -12.28
C PRO A 189 0.76 -13.57 -13.62
N VAL A 190 1.96 -13.00 -13.55
CA VAL A 190 2.72 -12.55 -14.73
C VAL A 190 4.04 -13.31 -14.78
N PRO A 191 4.36 -14.00 -15.88
CA PRO A 191 5.65 -14.66 -16.03
C PRO A 191 6.76 -13.61 -16.13
N VAL A 192 7.78 -13.76 -15.29
CA VAL A 192 8.96 -12.90 -15.24
C VAL A 192 10.20 -13.77 -15.43
N GLU A 193 11.06 -13.35 -16.36
CA GLU A 193 12.37 -13.98 -16.56
C GLU A 193 13.28 -13.67 -15.36
N THR A 194 13.82 -14.71 -14.74
CA THR A 194 14.74 -14.59 -13.60
C THR A 194 16.01 -15.40 -13.84
N PRO A 195 17.09 -15.16 -13.07
CA PRO A 195 18.32 -15.96 -13.16
C PRO A 195 18.13 -17.48 -12.95
N ILE A 196 17.02 -17.92 -12.35
CA ILE A 196 16.72 -19.34 -12.09
C ILE A 196 15.61 -19.91 -12.96
N GLY A 197 15.17 -19.16 -13.97
CA GLY A 197 14.08 -19.51 -14.89
C GLY A 197 12.88 -18.58 -14.80
N THR A 198 11.84 -18.84 -15.59
CA THR A 198 10.61 -18.06 -15.60
C THR A 198 9.76 -18.37 -14.36
N ILE A 199 9.34 -17.33 -13.64
CA ILE A 199 8.52 -17.43 -12.42
C ILE A 199 7.31 -16.51 -12.55
N ASN A 200 6.13 -16.98 -12.13
CA ASN A 200 4.94 -16.14 -12.12
C ASN A 200 4.93 -15.26 -10.87
N ALA A 201 5.12 -13.95 -11.04
CA ALA A 201 5.07 -12.99 -9.95
C ALA A 201 3.62 -12.64 -9.60
N TYR A 202 3.24 -12.86 -8.34
CA TYR A 202 1.91 -12.51 -7.80
C TYR A 202 1.81 -12.73 -6.29
N ASP A 203 1.08 -11.85 -5.60
CA ASP A 203 0.65 -12.04 -4.22
C ASP A 203 -0.86 -11.82 -4.12
N ALA A 204 -1.60 -12.92 -3.99
CA ALA A 204 -3.04 -12.91 -3.81
C ALA A 204 -3.44 -12.19 -2.51
N ASN A 205 -2.53 -12.10 -1.52
CA ASN A 205 -2.76 -11.45 -0.23
C ASN A 205 -2.22 -10.02 -0.17
N ALA A 206 -1.80 -9.44 -1.30
CA ALA A 206 -1.38 -8.05 -1.35
C ALA A 206 -2.48 -7.13 -0.79
N LEU A 207 -2.14 -6.30 0.19
CA LEU A 207 -3.10 -5.40 0.84
C LEU A 207 -3.44 -4.25 -0.11
N GLY A 208 -4.69 -4.17 -0.57
CA GLY A 208 -5.16 -3.17 -1.54
C GLY A 208 -4.99 -1.70 -1.13
N ILE A 209 -4.67 -1.43 0.14
CA ILE A 209 -4.44 -0.09 0.70
C ILE A 209 -2.95 0.25 0.93
N GLU A 210 -2.03 -0.66 0.58
CA GLU A 210 -0.59 -0.51 0.81
C GLU A 210 0.20 -0.85 -0.46
N ALA A 211 0.50 0.16 -1.27
CA ALA A 211 1.33 0.03 -2.48
C ALA A 211 2.85 0.02 -2.21
N ASP A 212 3.28 -0.05 -0.93
CA ASP A 212 4.70 -0.07 -0.56
C ASP A 212 5.25 -1.50 -0.41
N LYS A 213 4.37 -2.51 -0.37
CA LYS A 213 4.72 -3.94 -0.29
C LYS A 213 4.08 -4.67 -1.46
N ASN A 214 4.89 -4.97 -2.46
CA ASN A 214 4.42 -5.60 -3.69
C ASN A 214 5.24 -6.84 -4.03
N SER A 215 4.71 -7.64 -4.96
CA SER A 215 5.33 -8.87 -5.42
C SER A 215 6.62 -8.66 -6.18
N LEU A 216 6.70 -7.63 -7.03
CA LEU A 216 7.92 -7.33 -7.77
C LEU A 216 8.69 -6.22 -7.07
N GLY A 217 9.99 -6.43 -6.85
CA GLY A 217 10.90 -5.39 -6.37
C GLY A 217 12.15 -5.31 -7.24
N PHE A 218 12.62 -4.10 -7.47
CA PHE A 218 13.76 -3.78 -8.32
C PHE A 218 14.74 -2.89 -7.54
N ASP A 219 16.02 -2.95 -7.91
CA ASP A 219 16.98 -1.90 -7.50
C ASP A 219 16.93 -0.69 -8.43
N ARG A 220 17.69 0.36 -8.10
CA ARG A 220 17.77 1.61 -8.90
C ARG A 220 18.29 1.42 -10.33
N ASN A 221 18.93 0.29 -10.62
CA ASN A 221 19.38 -0.04 -11.97
C ASN A 221 18.35 -0.89 -12.73
N GLY A 222 17.18 -1.16 -12.13
CA GLY A 222 16.12 -1.97 -12.68
C GLY A 222 16.37 -3.48 -12.56
N ARG A 223 17.39 -3.93 -11.81
CA ARG A 223 17.59 -5.37 -11.60
C ARG A 223 16.54 -5.88 -10.62
N LEU A 224 15.90 -7.00 -10.94
CA LEU A 224 14.96 -7.68 -10.05
C LEU A 224 15.68 -8.11 -8.77
N THR A 225 15.22 -7.64 -7.61
CA THR A 225 15.78 -7.94 -6.29
C THR A 225 14.85 -8.81 -5.46
N THR A 226 13.53 -8.65 -5.61
CA THR A 226 12.54 -9.46 -4.89
C THR A 226 11.40 -9.91 -5.78
N LEU A 227 10.89 -11.11 -5.54
CA LEU A 227 9.72 -11.65 -6.23
C LEU A 227 8.86 -12.48 -5.27
N SER A 228 7.56 -12.20 -5.17
CA SER A 228 6.57 -13.06 -4.51
C SER A 228 5.86 -13.96 -5.53
N THR A 229 5.65 -15.23 -5.20
CA THR A 229 5.00 -16.21 -6.08
C THR A 229 4.28 -17.32 -5.31
N PHE A 230 3.37 -18.02 -5.98
CA PHE A 230 2.80 -19.29 -5.52
C PHE A 230 3.38 -20.51 -6.27
N ASP A 231 4.35 -20.31 -7.17
CA ASP A 231 5.03 -21.42 -7.85
C ASP A 231 5.75 -22.34 -6.85
N ILE A 232 5.96 -23.59 -7.28
CA ILE A 232 6.63 -24.64 -6.52
C ILE A 232 8.05 -24.80 -7.06
N PHE A 233 9.03 -24.86 -6.15
CA PHE A 233 10.44 -24.97 -6.45
C PHE A 233 10.96 -26.36 -6.09
N SER A 234 11.55 -27.05 -7.06
CA SER A 234 12.39 -28.23 -6.82
C SER A 234 13.85 -27.86 -7.08
N VAL A 235 14.66 -27.89 -6.03
CA VAL A 235 16.06 -27.46 -6.03
C VAL A 235 16.97 -28.67 -5.90
N LYS A 236 18.03 -28.72 -6.71
CA LYS A 236 19.12 -29.71 -6.58
C LYS A 236 20.47 -28.98 -6.59
N THR A 237 21.21 -29.06 -5.50
CA THR A 237 22.54 -28.43 -5.36
C THR A 237 23.64 -29.29 -6.01
N GLY A 238 24.83 -28.72 -6.21
CA GLY A 238 26.02 -29.43 -6.69
C GLY A 238 26.47 -30.58 -5.79
N SER A 239 26.21 -30.49 -4.48
CA SER A 239 26.43 -31.61 -3.53
C SER A 239 25.44 -32.76 -3.69
N GLY A 240 24.39 -32.59 -4.51
CA GLY A 240 23.35 -33.58 -4.76
C GLY A 240 22.16 -33.50 -3.79
N GLU A 241 22.16 -32.56 -2.85
CA GLU A 241 21.02 -32.31 -1.96
C GLU A 241 19.80 -31.89 -2.79
N LYS A 242 18.62 -32.40 -2.43
CA LYS A 242 17.35 -32.09 -3.09
C LYS A 242 16.37 -31.51 -2.09
N ARG A 243 15.69 -30.44 -2.49
CA ARG A 243 14.64 -29.80 -1.68
C ARG A 243 13.46 -29.38 -2.54
N VAL A 244 12.26 -29.52 -1.98
CA VAL A 244 11.03 -28.97 -2.57
C VAL A 244 10.48 -27.91 -1.63
N THR A 245 10.20 -26.73 -2.18
CA THR A 245 9.59 -25.61 -1.47
C THR A 245 8.30 -25.23 -2.18
N PHE A 246 7.21 -25.11 -1.43
CA PHE A 246 5.87 -24.80 -1.93
C PHE A 246 5.18 -23.82 -0.97
N PRO A 247 4.20 -23.03 -1.45
CA PRO A 247 3.44 -22.11 -0.61
C PRO A 247 2.80 -22.81 0.58
N LYS A 248 2.92 -22.22 1.76
CA LYS A 248 2.39 -22.78 3.00
C LYS A 248 1.04 -22.17 3.34
N LEU A 249 0.28 -22.88 4.17
CA LEU A 249 -0.94 -22.35 4.78
C LEU A 249 -0.64 -21.72 6.14
N LYS A 250 -1.29 -20.60 6.44
CA LYS A 250 -1.39 -20.00 7.77
C LYS A 250 -2.88 -19.86 8.15
N PRO A 251 -3.23 -19.83 9.44
CA PRO A 251 -4.57 -19.46 9.86
C PRO A 251 -4.91 -18.05 9.34
N GLY A 252 -6.10 -17.91 8.75
CA GLY A 252 -6.67 -16.63 8.34
C GLY A 252 -7.34 -15.90 9.50
N LEU A 253 -7.99 -14.77 9.19
CA LEU A 253 -8.79 -14.03 10.17
C LEU A 253 -10.13 -14.74 10.49
N THR A 254 -10.62 -15.56 9.57
CA THR A 254 -11.75 -16.49 9.74
C THR A 254 -11.22 -17.91 10.01
N ASP A 255 -12.09 -18.89 10.24
CA ASP A 255 -11.72 -20.32 10.37
C ASP A 255 -11.13 -20.94 9.07
N ASP A 256 -10.76 -20.11 8.09
CA ASP A 256 -10.15 -20.49 6.83
C ASP A 256 -8.61 -20.42 6.90
N TYR A 257 -7.94 -21.18 6.04
CA TYR A 257 -6.49 -21.13 5.87
C TYR A 257 -6.11 -20.28 4.67
N GLU A 258 -5.19 -19.34 4.86
CA GLU A 258 -4.62 -18.49 3.81
C GLU A 258 -3.30 -19.06 3.31
N LYS A 259 -3.09 -19.04 1.99
CA LYS A 259 -1.77 -19.36 1.41
C LYS A 259 -0.82 -18.20 1.60
N VAL A 260 0.40 -18.50 2.02
CA VAL A 260 1.51 -17.54 2.10
C VAL A 260 2.35 -17.70 0.83
N PRO A 261 2.56 -16.62 0.05
CA PRO A 261 3.43 -16.68 -1.11
C PRO A 261 4.87 -16.97 -0.68
N ILE A 262 5.61 -17.66 -1.54
CA ILE A 262 7.07 -17.77 -1.44
C ILE A 262 7.66 -16.43 -1.85
N LYS A 263 8.62 -15.94 -1.08
CA LYS A 263 9.42 -14.76 -1.39
C LYS A 263 10.80 -15.17 -1.85
N LEU A 264 11.23 -14.58 -2.96
CA LEU A 264 12.57 -14.72 -3.51
C LEU A 264 13.34 -13.43 -3.28
N HIS A 265 14.60 -13.56 -2.91
CA HIS A 265 15.56 -12.46 -2.88
C HIS A 265 16.74 -12.80 -3.78
N PHE A 266 17.01 -11.97 -4.79
CA PHE A 266 18.06 -12.19 -5.78
C PHE A 266 19.30 -11.35 -5.46
N GLY A 267 20.45 -12.03 -5.43
CA GLY A 267 21.79 -11.44 -5.46
C GLY A 267 22.42 -11.57 -6.85
N GLU A 268 23.74 -11.39 -6.94
CA GLU A 268 24.47 -11.54 -8.21
C GLU A 268 24.60 -13.01 -8.67
N ASP A 269 24.94 -13.91 -7.75
CA ASP A 269 25.04 -15.37 -7.98
C ASP A 269 24.34 -16.14 -6.86
N SER A 270 23.37 -15.52 -6.18
CA SER A 270 22.57 -16.17 -5.15
C SER A 270 21.09 -15.87 -5.27
N VAL A 271 20.29 -16.82 -4.79
CA VAL A 271 18.85 -16.64 -4.59
C VAL A 271 18.47 -17.19 -3.22
N THR A 272 17.78 -16.40 -2.42
CA THR A 272 17.14 -16.88 -1.20
C THR A 272 15.68 -17.21 -1.50
N ILE A 273 15.25 -18.43 -1.16
CA ILE A 273 13.85 -18.88 -1.23
C ILE A 273 13.29 -18.94 0.20
N ASP A 274 12.36 -18.04 0.51
CA ASP A 274 11.69 -17.92 1.80
C ASP A 274 10.21 -18.33 1.71
N ASP A 275 9.83 -19.36 2.45
CA ASP A 275 8.46 -19.88 2.51
C ASP A 275 7.65 -19.33 3.71
N GLY A 276 8.15 -18.30 4.37
CA GLY A 276 7.57 -17.68 5.56
C GLY A 276 7.86 -18.41 6.87
N LYS A 277 8.49 -19.59 6.83
CA LYS A 277 9.01 -20.29 8.03
C LYS A 277 10.52 -20.48 7.97
N GLN A 278 11.06 -20.71 6.77
CA GLN A 278 12.48 -20.90 6.55
C GLN A 278 12.90 -20.20 5.27
N ALA A 279 14.04 -19.51 5.35
CA ALA A 279 14.74 -18.93 4.21
C ALA A 279 15.98 -19.75 3.93
N ASN A 280 16.17 -20.16 2.68
CA ASN A 280 17.35 -20.93 2.25
C ASN A 280 17.99 -20.23 1.08
N GLU A 281 19.29 -19.96 1.21
CA GLU A 281 20.09 -19.37 0.15
C GLU A 281 20.73 -20.45 -0.70
N TYR A 282 20.70 -20.25 -2.02
CA TYR A 282 21.31 -21.11 -3.01
C TYR A 282 22.22 -20.29 -3.90
N ARG A 283 23.39 -20.86 -4.21
CA ARG A 283 24.26 -20.33 -5.26
C ARG A 283 23.71 -20.73 -6.63
N ILE A 284 23.43 -19.76 -7.48
CA ILE A 284 22.74 -19.99 -8.76
C ILE A 284 23.61 -20.85 -9.69
N SER A 285 24.90 -20.54 -9.81
CA SER A 285 25.83 -21.25 -10.69
C SER A 285 26.02 -22.74 -10.39
N ASP A 286 25.71 -23.18 -9.16
CA ASP A 286 25.92 -24.55 -8.68
C ASP A 286 24.60 -25.27 -8.34
N THR A 287 23.47 -24.70 -8.76
CA THR A 287 22.14 -25.22 -8.40
C THR A 287 21.26 -25.36 -9.63
N THR A 288 20.59 -26.50 -9.74
CA THR A 288 19.53 -26.71 -10.72
C THR A 288 18.17 -26.44 -10.10
N PHE A 289 17.39 -25.57 -10.75
CA PHE A 289 16.04 -25.23 -10.34
C PHE A 289 15.04 -25.81 -11.34
N LYS A 290 13.97 -26.42 -10.82
CA LYS A 290 12.78 -26.75 -11.60
C LYS A 290 11.60 -26.06 -10.94
N ILE A 291 10.93 -25.20 -11.72
CA ILE A 291 9.79 -24.40 -11.30
C ILE A 291 8.53 -25.01 -11.92
N THR A 292 7.48 -25.16 -11.12
CA THR A 292 6.18 -25.63 -11.60
C THR A 292 5.07 -24.72 -11.09
N GLY A 293 4.06 -24.52 -11.94
CA GLY A 293 2.89 -23.67 -11.67
C GLY A 293 2.26 -23.88 -10.31
N GLY A 294 2.03 -22.79 -9.58
CA GLY A 294 1.27 -22.73 -8.34
C GLY A 294 -0.25 -22.63 -8.50
N ASP A 295 -0.96 -22.67 -7.37
CA ASP A 295 -2.37 -22.31 -7.30
C ASP A 295 -2.51 -20.86 -6.80
N TYR A 296 -2.96 -20.01 -7.72
CA TYR A 296 -3.05 -18.55 -7.65
C TYR A 296 -4.44 -18.01 -7.29
N THR A 297 -5.36 -18.88 -6.88
CA THR A 297 -6.72 -18.49 -6.50
C THR A 297 -6.71 -17.41 -5.43
N GLU A 298 -7.31 -16.26 -5.74
CA GLU A 298 -7.63 -15.24 -4.74
C GLU A 298 -8.71 -15.82 -3.81
N GLN A 299 -8.58 -15.60 -2.50
CA GLN A 299 -9.71 -15.84 -1.62
C GLN A 299 -10.77 -14.78 -1.92
N THR A 300 -11.91 -15.21 -2.46
CA THR A 300 -13.11 -14.40 -2.50
C THR A 300 -13.50 -14.04 -1.07
N SER A 301 -13.37 -12.78 -0.69
CA SER A 301 -14.13 -12.27 0.46
C SER A 301 -15.60 -12.42 0.12
N CYS A 302 -16.28 -13.33 0.79
CA CYS A 302 -17.71 -13.55 0.59
C CYS A 302 -18.47 -12.35 1.15
N GLY A 303 -18.72 -11.34 0.31
CA GLY A 303 -19.88 -10.47 0.44
C GLY A 303 -21.06 -11.23 -0.15
N ASP A 304 -22.10 -11.46 0.64
CA ASP A 304 -23.32 -12.25 0.36
C ASP A 304 -23.21 -13.78 0.39
N CYS A 305 -23.55 -14.35 1.55
CA CYS A 305 -23.93 -15.76 1.75
C CYS A 305 -25.19 -16.21 0.99
N ALA A 306 -25.68 -15.45 -0.01
CA ALA A 306 -26.89 -15.77 -0.76
C ALA A 306 -26.63 -16.33 -2.17
N GLN A 307 -25.39 -16.28 -2.69
CA GLN A 307 -25.13 -16.64 -4.10
C GLN A 307 -24.11 -17.77 -4.34
N CYS A 308 -23.66 -18.50 -3.31
CA CYS A 308 -22.86 -19.72 -3.51
C CYS A 308 -23.70 -20.86 -4.08
N LYS A 309 -23.90 -20.86 -5.40
CA LYS A 309 -24.07 -22.06 -6.21
C LYS A 309 -22.83 -22.20 -7.07
N ILE A 310 -21.89 -23.03 -6.64
CA ILE A 310 -21.11 -24.00 -7.43
C ILE A 310 -20.23 -24.73 -6.39
N CYS A 311 -20.74 -25.86 -5.89
CA CYS A 311 -19.88 -26.93 -5.39
C CYS A 311 -19.55 -27.80 -6.61
N PHE A 312 -18.28 -27.94 -6.97
CA PHE A 312 -17.63 -29.19 -7.39
C PHE A 312 -16.11 -28.97 -7.45
#